data_AF-A0A914P6J2-F1
#
_entry.id   AF-A0A914P6J2-F1
#
_cell.length_a   1.000
_cell.length_b   1.000
_cell.length_c   1.000
_cell.angle_alpha   90.00
_cell.angle_beta   90.00
_cell.angle_gamma   90.00
#
_symmetry.space_group_name_H-M   'P 1'
#
loop_
_entity.id
_entity.type
_entity.pdbx_description
1 polymer ?
#
loop_
_entity_poly.entity_id
_entity_poly.type
_entity_poly.pdbx_seq_one_letter_code
_entity_poly.pdbx_strand_id
1 'polypeptide(L)'
;MIRFLPVKRIFSQRRLFSSSTASTKSTEIQIDVEPTAEALRHPSLLKKYLDPILQDEDYFKMSKAVSITEMFNARVHYGHRIGTLNDNMKWSLYGERLGVCIFDLDVTKKYLIKALNFLAHVSYRGGMVLFISSDR
;
A
#
# COMPACT_ATOMS: atom_id res chain seq x y z
N MET A 1 38.91 9.25 47.53
CA MET A 1 39.95 8.57 46.74
C MET A 1 39.33 7.32 46.12
N ILE A 2 38.81 7.45 44.90
CA ILE A 2 38.26 6.32 44.11
C ILE A 2 38.81 6.52 42.70
N ARG A 3 39.75 5.65 42.31
CA ARG A 3 40.37 5.62 40.98
C ARG A 3 39.47 4.85 40.03
N PHE A 4 38.93 5.51 39.01
CA PHE A 4 38.33 4.86 37.85
C PHE A 4 39.44 4.34 36.93
N LEU A 5 39.46 3.03 36.70
CA LEU A 5 40.25 2.39 35.64
C LEU A 5 39.47 2.45 34.32
N PRO A 6 40.08 2.80 33.17
CA PRO A 6 39.39 2.81 31.89
C PRO A 6 39.29 1.40 31.28
N VAL A 7 38.08 0.99 30.92
CA VAL A 7 37.80 -0.24 30.18
C VAL A 7 38.11 -0.02 28.70
N LYS A 8 39.10 -0.76 28.19
CA LYS A 8 39.52 -0.77 26.78
C LYS A 8 38.42 -1.39 25.90
N ARG A 9 37.93 -0.66 24.90
CA ARG A 9 37.01 -1.16 23.88
C ARG A 9 37.79 -2.00 22.86
N ILE A 10 37.57 -3.31 22.88
CA ILE A 10 38.24 -4.30 22.03
C ILE A 10 37.67 -4.21 20.61
N PHE A 11 38.54 -3.86 19.66
CA PHE A 11 38.27 -3.91 18.22
C PHE A 11 38.30 -5.38 17.77
N SER A 12 37.14 -5.98 17.53
CA SER A 12 37.04 -7.35 17.03
C SER A 12 37.13 -7.34 15.51
N GLN A 13 38.31 -7.67 14.98
CA GLN A 13 38.45 -8.12 13.60
C GLN A 13 37.58 -9.36 13.37
N ARG A 14 36.70 -9.31 12.36
CA ARG A 14 36.09 -10.52 11.80
C ARG A 14 36.46 -10.64 10.33
N ARG A 15 36.93 -11.84 10.04
CA ARG A 15 37.66 -12.33 8.87
C ARG A 15 36.95 -12.07 7.54
N LEU A 16 37.79 -11.78 6.56
CA LEU A 16 37.57 -12.00 5.14
C LEU A 16 37.25 -13.48 4.89
N PHE A 17 36.11 -13.76 4.26
CA PHE A 17 35.86 -15.01 3.55
C PHE A 17 35.42 -14.67 2.13
N SER A 18 36.25 -15.06 1.17
CA SER A 18 35.96 -15.06 -0.25
C SER A 18 35.20 -16.34 -0.61
N SER A 19 34.05 -16.21 -1.26
CA SER A 19 33.51 -17.24 -2.13
C SER A 19 32.83 -16.58 -3.32
N SER A 20 33.39 -16.82 -4.48
CA SER A 20 32.96 -16.40 -5.81
C SER A 20 31.65 -17.06 -6.26
N THR A 21 31.04 -16.44 -7.28
CA THR A 21 30.01 -16.92 -8.23
C THR A 21 28.53 -16.74 -7.88
N ALA A 22 28.02 -15.53 -8.16
CA ALA A 22 26.80 -15.32 -8.97
C ALA A 22 26.83 -13.89 -9.53
N SER A 23 27.24 -13.74 -10.80
CA SER A 23 27.20 -12.47 -11.52
C SER A 23 25.74 -12.10 -11.79
N THR A 24 25.16 -11.31 -10.90
CA THR A 24 23.94 -10.55 -11.18
C THR A 24 24.41 -9.12 -11.31
N LYS A 25 24.29 -8.53 -12.49
CA LYS A 25 24.66 -7.13 -12.75
C LYS A 25 23.84 -6.23 -11.82
N SER A 26 24.38 -5.91 -10.65
CA SER A 26 23.99 -4.72 -9.90
C SER A 26 24.53 -3.54 -10.67
N THR A 27 23.74 -3.01 -11.60
CA THR A 27 24.02 -1.73 -12.24
C THR A 27 24.11 -0.70 -11.13
N GLU A 28 25.33 -0.26 -10.82
CA GLU A 28 25.57 0.87 -9.93
C GLU A 28 24.91 2.09 -10.55
N ILE A 29 23.78 2.51 -9.99
CA ILE A 29 23.16 3.79 -10.32
C ILE A 29 24.03 4.84 -9.65
N GLN A 30 24.80 5.60 -10.44
CA GLN A 30 25.46 6.82 -9.98
C GLN A 30 24.36 7.82 -9.59
N ILE A 31 24.31 8.20 -8.32
CA ILE A 31 23.31 9.13 -7.78
C ILE A 31 23.93 10.53 -7.80
N ASP A 32 23.59 11.31 -8.81
CA ASP A 32 23.80 12.76 -8.78
C ASP A 32 22.82 13.34 -7.74
N VAL A 33 23.34 13.96 -6.68
CA VAL A 33 22.59 14.37 -5.47
C VAL A 33 21.72 15.64 -5.67
N GLU A 34 21.65 16.16 -6.90
CA GLU A 34 20.76 17.27 -7.28
C GLU A 34 19.45 16.68 -7.83
N PRO A 35 18.39 16.45 -7.02
CA PRO A 35 17.27 17.40 -7.02
C PRO A 35 16.30 17.26 -5.81
N THR A 36 16.70 17.59 -4.58
CA THR A 36 15.71 17.52 -3.47
C THR A 36 14.64 18.61 -3.57
N ALA A 37 14.99 19.79 -4.10
CA ALA A 37 14.09 20.94 -4.21
C ALA A 37 13.12 20.88 -5.40
N GLU A 38 13.55 20.34 -6.55
CA GLU A 38 12.71 20.21 -7.75
C GLU A 38 11.72 19.03 -7.65
N ALA A 39 12.10 17.96 -6.94
CA ALA A 39 11.22 16.82 -6.69
C ALA A 39 9.97 17.18 -5.85
N LEU A 40 10.08 18.18 -4.96
CA LEU A 40 8.94 18.71 -4.20
C LEU A 40 7.98 19.52 -5.08
N ARG A 41 8.47 20.12 -6.16
CA ARG A 41 7.69 20.93 -7.11
C ARG A 41 6.98 20.06 -8.15
N HIS A 42 7.60 18.96 -8.56
CA HIS A 42 7.08 18.04 -9.56
C HIS A 42 7.20 16.58 -9.08
N PRO A 43 6.16 16.04 -8.40
CA PRO A 43 6.21 14.68 -7.86
C PRO A 43 6.38 13.60 -8.95
N SER A 44 6.06 13.90 -10.20
CA SER A 44 6.25 13.01 -11.36
C SER A 44 7.72 12.66 -11.62
N LEU A 45 8.67 13.52 -11.25
CA LEU A 45 10.10 13.24 -11.45
C LEU A 45 10.63 12.13 -10.53
N LEU A 46 9.97 11.90 -9.39
CA LEU A 46 10.34 10.83 -8.45
C LEU A 46 10.12 9.43 -9.04
N LYS A 47 9.32 9.30 -10.11
CA LYS A 47 8.99 8.02 -10.74
C LYS A 47 10.24 7.25 -11.21
N LYS A 48 11.31 7.95 -11.59
CA LYS A 48 12.60 7.35 -11.99
C LYS A 48 13.33 6.66 -10.82
N TYR A 49 13.09 7.13 -9.60
CA TYR A 49 13.76 6.66 -8.38
C TYR A 49 12.90 5.73 -7.53
N LEU A 50 11.64 5.53 -7.91
CA LEU A 50 10.72 4.58 -7.29
C LEU A 50 11.07 3.14 -7.72
N ASP A 51 10.86 2.21 -6.79
CA ASP A 51 10.96 0.77 -7.07
C ASP A 51 10.15 0.43 -8.35
N PRO A 52 10.65 -0.44 -9.24
CA PRO A 52 9.98 -0.77 -10.51
C PRO A 52 8.51 -1.16 -10.37
N ILE A 53 8.16 -1.78 -9.25
CA ILE A 53 6.80 -2.26 -8.92
C ILE A 53 5.85 -1.10 -8.59
N LEU A 54 6.36 0.02 -8.08
CA LEU A 54 5.56 1.20 -7.76
C LEU A 54 5.48 2.20 -8.92
N GLN A 55 6.15 1.94 -10.05
CA GLN A 55 6.06 2.79 -11.23
C GLN A 55 4.71 2.64 -11.94
N ASP A 56 4.09 1.47 -11.85
CA ASP A 56 2.79 1.19 -12.47
C ASP A 56 1.67 1.32 -11.45
N GLU A 57 0.62 2.08 -11.81
CA GLU A 57 -0.54 2.31 -10.93
C GLU A 57 -1.36 1.04 -10.65
N ASP A 58 -1.42 0.11 -11.61
CA ASP A 58 -2.15 -1.17 -11.50
C ASP A 58 -1.27 -2.36 -11.90
N TYR A 59 -0.15 -2.53 -11.19
CA TYR A 59 0.80 -3.62 -11.44
C TYR A 59 0.15 -5.02 -11.33
N PHE A 60 -0.74 -5.22 -10.35
CA PHE A 60 -1.40 -6.50 -10.10
C PHE A 60 -2.70 -6.72 -10.91
N LYS A 61 -3.10 -5.74 -11.72
CA LYS A 61 -4.33 -5.79 -12.55
C LYS A 61 -5.60 -6.03 -11.74
N MET A 62 -5.72 -5.38 -10.58
CA MET A 62 -6.87 -5.52 -9.68
C MET A 62 -8.16 -4.97 -10.27
N SER A 63 -8.05 -4.04 -11.23
CA SER A 63 -9.19 -3.52 -11.99
C SER A 63 -9.99 -4.61 -12.72
N LYS A 64 -9.34 -5.69 -13.15
CA LYS A 64 -9.98 -6.82 -13.85
C LYS A 64 -10.72 -7.76 -12.88
N ALA A 65 -10.31 -7.80 -11.62
CA ALA A 65 -10.88 -8.71 -10.62
C ALA A 65 -12.28 -8.27 -10.12
N VAL A 66 -12.68 -7.01 -10.34
CA VAL A 66 -13.92 -6.45 -9.82
C VAL A 66 -14.83 -5.97 -10.95
N SER A 67 -15.94 -6.68 -11.15
CA SER A 67 -17.01 -6.29 -12.09
C SER A 67 -18.20 -5.65 -11.37
N ILE A 68 -18.77 -4.59 -11.94
CA ILE A 68 -19.97 -3.92 -11.38
C ILE A 68 -21.16 -4.88 -11.41
N THR A 69 -21.29 -5.68 -12.47
CA THR A 69 -22.37 -6.67 -12.61
C THR A 69 -22.32 -7.71 -11.49
N GLU A 70 -21.12 -8.15 -11.11
CA GLU A 70 -20.95 -9.11 -10.00
C GLU A 70 -21.29 -8.47 -8.65
N MET A 71 -20.86 -7.24 -8.40
CA MET A 71 -21.23 -6.50 -7.19
C MET A 71 -22.74 -6.27 -7.07
N PHE A 72 -23.39 -5.99 -8.21
CA PHE A 72 -24.84 -5.84 -8.29
C PHE A 72 -25.55 -7.16 -7.94
N ASN A 73 -25.14 -8.27 -8.56
CA ASN A 73 -25.68 -9.60 -8.30
C ASN A 73 -25.44 -10.06 -6.84
N ALA A 74 -24.30 -9.67 -6.26
CA ALA A 74 -23.96 -9.92 -4.86
C ALA A 74 -24.72 -9.02 -3.86
N ARG A 75 -25.57 -8.10 -4.33
CA ARG A 75 -26.40 -7.20 -3.50
C ARG A 75 -25.59 -6.24 -2.61
N VAL A 76 -24.38 -5.87 -3.03
CA VAL A 76 -23.47 -4.97 -2.27
C VAL A 76 -24.01 -3.55 -2.12
N HIS A 77 -24.88 -3.12 -3.03
CA HIS A 77 -25.44 -1.76 -3.05
C HIS A 77 -26.52 -1.53 -1.98
N TYR A 78 -27.02 -2.56 -1.30
CA TYR A 78 -28.02 -2.39 -0.25
C TYR A 78 -27.41 -1.93 1.07
N GLY A 79 -27.92 -0.81 1.58
CA GLY A 79 -27.60 -0.30 2.91
C GLY A 79 -28.66 -0.61 3.95
N HIS A 80 -28.52 0.04 5.11
CA HIS A 80 -29.52 0.03 6.17
C HIS A 80 -30.68 1.02 5.88
N ARG A 81 -31.67 1.06 6.78
CA ARG A 81 -32.76 2.02 6.71
C ARG A 81 -32.26 3.45 6.89
N ILE A 82 -32.96 4.39 6.27
CA ILE A 82 -32.74 5.82 6.45
C ILE A 82 -32.91 6.17 7.95
N GLY A 83 -31.99 6.95 8.51
CA GLY A 83 -31.94 7.29 9.94
C GLY A 83 -30.93 6.49 10.78
N THR A 84 -30.48 5.33 10.33
CA THR A 84 -29.35 4.60 10.97
C THR A 84 -28.00 4.93 10.32
N LEU A 85 -28.02 5.59 9.16
CA LEU A 85 -26.82 5.96 8.42
C LEU A 85 -26.03 7.06 9.14
N ASN A 86 -24.72 6.88 9.27
CA ASN A 86 -23.81 7.91 9.76
C ASN A 86 -23.61 9.00 8.68
N ASP A 87 -23.54 10.27 9.08
CA ASP A 87 -23.30 11.41 8.19
C ASP A 87 -22.03 11.27 7.34
N ASN A 88 -21.00 10.62 7.89
CA ASN A 88 -19.75 10.36 7.18
C ASN A 88 -19.89 9.38 6.01
N MET A 89 -21.03 8.70 5.85
CA MET A 89 -21.31 7.78 4.74
C MET A 89 -22.16 8.42 3.64
N LYS A 90 -22.62 9.67 3.82
CA LYS A 90 -23.49 10.34 2.85
C LYS A 90 -22.84 10.54 1.47
N TRP A 91 -21.52 10.67 1.42
CA TRP A 91 -20.78 10.90 0.17
C TRP A 91 -20.77 9.69 -0.79
N SER A 92 -21.01 8.47 -0.29
CA SER A 92 -21.05 7.25 -1.11
C SER A 92 -22.48 6.79 -1.43
N LEU A 93 -23.49 7.54 -0.99
CA LEU A 93 -24.89 7.21 -1.18
C LEU A 93 -25.34 7.61 -2.59
N TYR A 94 -25.99 6.67 -3.29
CA TYR A 94 -26.63 6.94 -4.58
C TYR A 94 -28.01 7.57 -4.39
N GLY A 95 -28.77 7.06 -3.42
CA GLY A 95 -30.09 7.56 -3.07
C GLY A 95 -30.81 6.64 -2.09
N GLU A 96 -32.14 6.79 -2.02
CA GLU A 96 -32.99 5.94 -1.19
C GLU A 96 -34.14 5.33 -2.01
N ARG A 97 -34.55 4.12 -1.62
CA ARG A 97 -35.73 3.47 -2.19
C ARG A 97 -36.51 2.80 -1.07
N LEU A 98 -37.77 3.19 -0.89
CA LEU A 98 -38.67 2.64 0.14
C LEU A 98 -38.06 2.71 1.56
N GLY A 99 -37.32 3.79 1.85
CA GLY A 99 -36.66 4.00 3.13
C GLY A 99 -35.38 3.17 3.35
N VAL A 100 -34.89 2.46 2.33
CA VAL A 100 -33.59 1.76 2.34
C VAL A 100 -32.55 2.58 1.58
N CYS A 101 -31.38 2.77 2.18
CA CYS A 101 -30.24 3.43 1.56
C CYS A 101 -29.65 2.57 0.44
N ILE A 102 -29.35 3.18 -0.71
CA ILE A 102 -28.68 2.53 -1.83
C ILE A 102 -27.31 3.19 -2.03
N PHE A 103 -26.25 2.39 -2.02
CA PHE A 103 -24.88 2.84 -2.25
C PHE A 103 -24.51 2.85 -3.74
N ASP A 104 -23.66 3.80 -4.11
CA ASP A 104 -23.11 3.90 -5.46
C ASP A 104 -22.00 2.85 -5.68
N LEU A 105 -22.22 1.98 -6.67
CA LEU A 105 -21.27 0.92 -7.02
C LEU A 105 -20.02 1.45 -7.74
N ASP A 106 -20.09 2.57 -8.45
CA ASP A 106 -18.94 3.15 -9.14
C ASP A 106 -17.93 3.68 -8.11
N VAL A 107 -18.46 4.39 -7.12
CA VAL A 107 -17.69 4.85 -5.96
C VAL A 107 -17.11 3.64 -5.23
N THR A 108 -17.94 2.67 -4.88
CA THR A 108 -17.51 1.46 -4.14
C THR A 108 -16.41 0.71 -4.89
N LYS A 109 -16.54 0.52 -6.21
CA LYS A 109 -15.54 -0.15 -7.05
C LYS A 109 -14.21 0.58 -7.03
N LYS A 110 -14.22 1.92 -7.15
CA LYS A 110 -13.00 2.74 -7.12
C LYS A 110 -12.21 2.56 -5.82
N TYR A 111 -12.89 2.54 -4.67
CA TYR A 111 -12.24 2.35 -3.37
C TYR A 111 -11.83 0.90 -3.12
N LEU A 112 -12.62 -0.07 -3.58
CA LEU A 112 -12.30 -1.48 -3.49
C LEU A 112 -11.01 -1.82 -4.26
N ILE A 113 -10.85 -1.30 -5.48
CA ILE A 113 -9.63 -1.50 -6.28
C ILE A 113 -8.41 -0.91 -5.55
N LYS A 114 -8.54 0.28 -4.96
CA LYS A 114 -7.45 0.90 -4.17
C LYS A 114 -7.06 0.04 -2.97
N ALA A 115 -8.04 -0.47 -2.23
CA ALA A 115 -7.80 -1.34 -1.07
C ALA A 115 -7.12 -2.65 -1.47
N LEU A 116 -7.57 -3.28 -2.56
CA LEU A 116 -6.96 -4.50 -3.09
C LEU A 116 -5.53 -4.26 -3.59
N ASN A 117 -5.27 -3.14 -4.27
CA ASN A 117 -3.93 -2.79 -4.73
C ASN A 117 -2.97 -2.61 -3.54
N PHE A 118 -3.41 -1.90 -2.50
CA PHE A 118 -2.64 -1.75 -1.26
C PHE A 118 -2.34 -3.10 -0.60
N LEU A 119 -3.37 -3.95 -0.46
CA LEU A 119 -3.23 -5.28 0.12
C LEU A 119 -2.25 -6.15 -0.67
N ALA A 120 -2.27 -6.06 -2.01
CA ALA A 120 -1.36 -6.78 -2.88
C ALA A 120 0.10 -6.35 -2.68
N HIS A 121 0.36 -5.04 -2.58
CA HIS A 121 1.71 -4.54 -2.28
C HIS A 121 2.20 -4.97 -0.90
N VAL A 122 1.33 -4.96 0.13
CA VAL A 122 1.69 -5.42 1.48
C VAL A 122 2.04 -6.92 1.46
N SER A 123 1.20 -7.73 0.81
CA SER A 123 1.41 -9.18 0.72
C SER A 123 2.68 -9.52 -0.07
N TYR A 124 2.93 -8.79 -1.16
CA TYR A 124 4.13 -8.95 -1.99
C TYR A 124 5.43 -8.67 -1.21
N ARG A 125 5.41 -7.70 -0.29
CA ARG A 125 6.55 -7.37 0.57
C ARG A 125 6.72 -8.31 1.78
N GLY A 126 5.88 -9.35 1.90
CA GLY A 126 5.88 -10.26 3.04
C GLY A 126 5.29 -9.65 4.31
N GLY A 127 4.43 -8.63 4.18
CA GLY A 127 3.71 -8.02 5.30
C GLY A 127 2.65 -8.95 5.89
N MET A 128 2.33 -8.74 7.16
CA MET A 128 1.28 -9.48 7.86
C MET A 128 -0.10 -8.89 7.58
N VAL A 129 -1.09 -9.75 7.34
CA VAL A 129 -2.51 -9.38 7.15
C VAL A 129 -3.34 -10.04 8.23
N LEU A 130 -4.09 -9.25 9.00
CA LEU A 130 -5.01 -9.73 10.03
C LEU A 130 -6.46 -9.49 9.57
N PHE A 131 -7.23 -10.57 9.44
CA PHE A 131 -8.65 -10.51 9.18
C PHE A 131 -9.41 -10.45 10.51
N ILE A 132 -10.27 -9.44 10.67
CA ILE A 132 -11.11 -9.26 11.85
C ILE A 132 -12.56 -9.30 11.39
N SER A 133 -13.34 -10.22 11.98
CA SER A 133 -14.79 -10.30 11.84
C SER A 133 -15.38 -10.49 13.23
N SER A 134 -16.37 -9.67 13.58
CA SER A 134 -17.10 -9.78 14.85
C SER A 134 -18.46 -10.48 14.68
N ASP A 135 -18.76 -10.94 13.47
CA ASP A 135 -20.00 -11.67 13.16
C ASP A 135 -19.92 -13.09 13.74
N ARG A 136 -21.04 -13.59 14.27
CA ARG A 136 -21.10 -14.79 15.11
C ARG A 136 -21.88 -15.92 14.48
#